data_AF-A0A6M1UFA4-F1
#
_entry.id   AF-A0A6M1UFA4-F1
#
_cell.length_a   1.000
_cell.length_b   1.000
_cell.length_c   1.000
_cell.angle_alpha   90.00
_cell.angle_beta   90.00
_cell.angle_gamma   90.00
#
_symmetry.space_group_name_H-M   'P 1'
#
loop_
_entity.id
_entity.type
_entity.pdbx_description
1 polymer ?
#
loop_
_entity_poly.entity_id
_entity_poly.type
_entity_poly.pdbx_seq_one_letter_code
_entity_poly.pdbx_strand_id
1 'polypeptide(L)' 'MELSLSSEQVRQRIRQLRQQGGNLSKKSVKAADPELMRHALFYFPSWESALKAAEE' A
#
# COMPACT_ATOMS: atom_id res chain seq x y z
N MET A 1 18.51 -7.45 6.63
CA MET A 1 17.30 -7.24 5.80
C MET A 1 16.37 -6.38 6.62
N GLU A 2 16.38 -5.08 6.39
CA GLU A 2 15.47 -4.16 7.04
C GLU A 2 14.06 -4.43 6.53
N LEU A 3 13.14 -4.74 7.44
CA LEU A 3 11.71 -4.71 7.14
C LEU A 3 11.32 -3.24 7.09
N SER A 4 11.56 -2.60 5.93
CA SER A 4 11.53 -1.14 5.80
C SER A 4 10.14 -0.51 5.98
N LEU A 5 9.07 -1.30 5.86
CA LEU A 5 7.68 -0.81 5.90
C LEU A 5 6.84 -1.62 6.89
N SER A 6 6.48 -0.99 8.01
CA SER A 6 5.45 -1.47 8.95
C SER A 6 4.04 -1.28 8.40
N SER A 7 3.03 -1.92 9.01
CA SER A 7 1.62 -1.78 8.58
C SER A 7 1.11 -0.32 8.59
N GLU A 8 1.61 0.53 9.50
CA GLU A 8 1.37 1.99 9.47
C GLU A 8 2.03 2.69 8.29
N GLN A 9 3.28 2.34 7.97
CA GLN A 9 3.99 2.93 6.84
C GLN A 9 3.31 2.59 5.52
N VAL A 10 2.84 1.35 5.37
CA VAL A 10 2.03 0.93 4.21
C VAL A 10 0.78 1.81 4.09
N ARG A 11 0.05 2.04 5.19
CA ARG A 11 -1.13 2.90 5.21
C ARG A 11 -0.81 4.36 4.88
N GLN A 12 0.28 4.91 5.42
CA GLN A 12 0.74 6.26 5.08
C GLN A 12 1.08 6.38 3.59
N ARG A 13 1.78 5.39 3.02
CA ARG A 13 2.14 5.38 1.59
C ARG A 13 0.91 5.35 0.69
N ILE A 14 -0.06 4.51 1.04
CA ILE A 14 -1.36 4.44 0.35
C ILE A 14 -2.07 5.79 0.40
N ARG A 15 -2.14 6.43 1.58
CA ARG A 15 -2.73 7.77 1.73
C ARG A 15 -2.01 8.82 0.86
N GLN A 16 -0.68 8.81 0.82
CA GLN A 16 0.08 9.75 -0.01
C GLN A 16 -0.18 9.54 -1.51
N LEU A 17 -0.17 8.29 -1.99
CA LEU A 17 -0.51 7.96 -3.37
C LEU A 17 -1.92 8.42 -3.72
N ARG A 18 -2.87 8.29 -2.79
CA ARG A 18 -4.23 8.83 -2.96
C ARG A 18 -4.26 10.35 -3.08
N GLN A 19 -3.55 11.05 -2.19
CA GLN A 19 -3.49 12.51 -2.17
C GLN A 19 -2.83 13.07 -3.43
N GLN A 20 -1.88 12.35 -4.02
CA GLN A 20 -1.28 12.69 -5.31
C GLN A 20 -2.23 12.48 -6.50
N GLY A 21 -3.47 12.00 -6.28
CA GLY A 21 -4.41 11.66 -7.34
C GLY A 21 -3.99 10.42 -8.13
N GLY A 22 -3.03 9.65 -7.61
CA GLY A 22 -2.50 8.46 -8.24
C GLY A 22 -3.51 7.32 -8.20
N ASN A 23 -3.59 6.57 -9.30
CA ASN A 23 -4.48 5.43 -9.37
C ASN A 23 -3.97 4.30 -8.45
N LEU A 24 -4.64 4.09 -7.32
CA LEU A 24 -4.33 3.06 -6.32
C LEU A 24 -4.75 1.63 -6.75
N SER A 25 -5.04 1.45 -8.04
CA SER A 25 -5.39 0.16 -8.60
C SER A 25 -4.23 -0.83 -8.40
N LYS A 26 -4.56 -2.07 -8.05
CA LYS A 26 -3.60 -3.16 -7.81
C LYS A 26 -2.55 -3.29 -8.91
N LYS A 27 -2.92 -3.11 -10.19
CA LYS A 27 -1.99 -3.11 -11.33
C LYS A 27 -1.05 -1.89 -11.33
N SER A 28 -1.57 -0.70 -11.11
CA SER A 28 -0.80 0.55 -11.10
C SER A 28 0.21 0.56 -9.95
N VAL A 29 -0.22 0.17 -8.74
CA VAL A 29 0.67 0.09 -7.58
C VAL A 29 1.70 -1.01 -7.76
N LYS A 30 1.33 -2.19 -8.30
CA LYS A 30 2.32 -3.23 -8.60
C LYS A 30 3.39 -2.77 -9.58
N ALA A 31 3.03 -1.93 -10.55
CA ALA A 31 3.94 -1.41 -11.56
C ALA A 31 4.81 -0.26 -11.02
N ALA A 32 4.23 0.63 -10.21
CA ALA A 32 4.92 1.78 -9.63
C ALA A 32 5.77 1.40 -8.41
N ASP A 33 5.25 0.53 -7.55
CA ASP A 33 5.81 0.20 -6.24
C ASP A 33 5.47 -1.26 -5.83
N PRO A 34 6.16 -2.27 -6.42
CA PRO A 34 5.94 -3.68 -6.12
C PRO A 34 6.32 -4.05 -4.68
N GLU A 35 7.23 -3.31 -4.05
CA GLU A 35 7.61 -3.48 -2.65
C GLU A 35 6.45 -3.13 -1.71
N LEU A 36 5.84 -1.96 -1.90
CA LEU A 36 4.65 -1.55 -1.15
C LEU A 36 3.55 -2.61 -1.23
N MET A 37 3.32 -3.18 -2.41
CA MET A 37 2.32 -4.23 -2.57
C MET A 37 2.69 -5.49 -1.80
N ARG A 38 3.97 -5.89 -1.81
CA ARG A 38 4.43 -7.07 -1.07
C ARG A 38 4.26 -6.89 0.44
N HIS A 39 4.57 -5.71 0.97
CA HIS A 39 4.34 -5.37 2.37
C HIS A 39 2.85 -5.30 2.71
N ALA A 40 2.03 -4.70 1.85
CA ALA A 40 0.59 -4.67 2.05
C ALA A 40 -0.03 -6.06 2.10
N LEU A 41 0.38 -6.98 1.21
CA LEU A 41 -0.08 -8.36 1.22
C LEU A 41 0.48 -9.19 2.40
N PHE A 42 1.53 -8.72 3.06
CA PHE A 42 2.08 -9.35 4.26
C PHE A 42 1.24 -9.01 5.50
N TYR A 43 0.82 -7.75 5.64
CA TYR A 43 0.02 -7.30 6.80
C TYR A 43 -1.49 -7.41 6.60
N PHE A 44 -1.96 -7.35 5.36
CA PHE A 44 -3.37 -7.35 5.01
C PHE A 44 -3.68 -8.53 4.09
N PRO A 45 -4.87 -9.15 4.22
CA PRO A 45 -5.26 -10.30 3.41
C PRO A 45 -5.39 -9.96 1.92
N SER A 46 -5.58 -8.68 1.58
CA SER A 46 -5.66 -8.20 0.20
C SER A 46 -5.20 -6.75 0.08
N TRP A 47 -4.82 -6.33 -1.13
CA TRP A 47 -4.51 -4.93 -1.42
C TRP A 47 -5.71 -4.02 -1.10
N GLU A 48 -6.93 -4.43 -1.46
CA GLU A 48 -8.16 -3.69 -1.14
C GLU A 48 -8.38 -3.55 0.36
N SER A 49 -8.07 -4.59 1.15
CA SER A 49 -8.10 -4.49 2.61
C SER A 49 -7.06 -3.50 3.15
N ALA A 50 -5.87 -3.44 2.55
CA ALA A 50 -4.86 -2.45 2.91
C ALA A 50 -5.31 -1.03 2.58
N LEU A 51 -5.97 -0.84 1.42
CA LEU A 51 -6.57 0.44 1.06
C LEU A 51 -7.63 0.84 2.08
N LYS A 52 -8.56 -0.06 2.41
CA LYS A 52 -9.62 0.19 3.37
C LYS A 52 -9.07 0.54 4.76
N ALA A 53 -8.06 -0.20 5.23
CA ALA A 53 -7.38 0.09 6.49
C ALA A 53 -6.59 1.41 6.47
N ALA A 54 -6.24 1.92 5.28
CA ALA A 54 -5.68 3.25 5.10
C ALA A 54 -6.77 4.33 4.98
N GLU A 55 -8.02 3.97 4.70
CA GLU A 55 -9.16 4.91 4.71
C GLU A 55 -9.79 5.06 6.11
N GLU A 56 -9.70 4.05 6.96
CA GLU A 56 -10.12 4.09 8.37
C GLU A 56 -9.24 4.99 9.25
#